data_AF-A0A3D3MDV7-F1
#
_entry.id   AF-A0A3D3MDV7-F1
#
_cell.length_a   1.000
_cell.length_b   1.000
_cell.length_c   1.000
_cell.angle_alpha   90.00
_cell.angle_beta   90.00
_cell.angle_gamma   90.00
#
_symmetry.space_group_name_H-M   'P 1'
#
loop_
_entity.id
_entity.type
_entity.pdbx_description
1 polymer ?
#
loop_
_entity_poly.entity_id
_entity_poly.type
_entity_poly.pdbx_seq_one_letter_code
_entity_poly.pdbx_strand_id
1 'polypeptide(L)'
;MINLKYVQELIEKEISPDYEIREYFDTKDIVIVFWKHKIYDMDDERGHIIGSGPVVYDKATKEYRVLGSREWFDEDICQLFETDETKEKIKDHEYLMDLFENNEENPSHSHLLTEKIKKNILRRNYINTDDVDCLSILTGVRRMDKEVDNRFDLIRKPEWNSTDHCVVVSDDQVAKEKLINIWKEINFEYKILSETELLLFRTRD
;
A
#
# COMPACT_ATOMS: atom_id res chain seq x y z
N MET A 1 29.08 16.79 5.74
CA MET A 1 27.79 17.47 5.77
C MET A 1 27.14 17.26 4.41
N ILE A 2 25.92 16.71 4.37
CA ILE A 2 25.23 16.42 3.11
C ILE A 2 24.78 17.70 2.42
N ASN A 3 24.79 17.73 1.09
CA ASN A 3 24.26 18.84 0.31
C ASN A 3 22.80 18.57 -0.08
N LEU A 4 21.86 19.00 0.76
CA LEU A 4 20.42 18.77 0.52
C LEU A 4 19.90 19.44 -0.75
N LYS A 5 20.49 20.58 -1.16
CA LYS A 5 20.09 21.23 -2.42
C LYS A 5 20.42 20.34 -3.61
N TYR A 6 21.62 19.76 -3.62
CA TYR A 6 22.02 18.81 -4.65
C TYR A 6 21.16 17.52 -4.61
N VAL A 7 20.82 17.03 -3.42
CA VAL A 7 19.92 15.86 -3.29
C VAL A 7 18.53 16.16 -3.86
N GLN A 8 17.99 17.35 -3.60
CA GLN A 8 16.70 17.77 -4.18
C GLN A 8 16.81 17.85 -5.71
N GLU A 9 17.86 18.46 -6.25
CA GLU A 9 18.11 18.52 -7.70
C GLU A 9 18.20 17.11 -8.33
N LEU A 10 18.81 16.14 -7.63
CA LEU A 10 18.86 14.73 -8.05
C LEU A 10 17.47 14.08 -8.05
N ILE A 11 16.65 14.28 -7.01
CA ILE A 11 15.29 13.75 -6.93
C ILE A 11 14.44 14.29 -8.08
N GLU A 12 14.51 15.60 -8.33
CA GLU A 12 13.76 16.25 -9.41
C GLU A 12 14.17 15.75 -10.80
N LYS A 13 15.46 15.50 -10.99
CA LYS A 13 16.04 15.04 -12.26
C LYS A 13 15.77 13.56 -12.54
N GLU A 14 15.96 12.69 -11.55
CA GLU A 14 15.90 11.23 -11.74
C GLU A 14 14.50 10.66 -11.50
N ILE A 15 13.63 11.38 -10.77
CA ILE A 15 12.28 10.93 -10.41
C ILE A 15 11.23 11.87 -10.99
N SER A 16 11.01 13.03 -10.36
CA SER A 16 10.07 14.06 -10.82
C SER A 16 10.16 15.32 -9.94
N PRO A 17 9.88 16.52 -10.48
CA PRO A 17 9.73 17.75 -9.71
C PRO A 17 8.60 17.72 -8.67
N ASP A 18 7.71 16.72 -8.68
CA ASP A 18 6.59 16.61 -7.73
C ASP A 18 6.98 16.04 -6.36
N TYR A 19 8.26 15.74 -6.15
CA TYR A 19 8.78 15.18 -4.91
C TYR A 19 9.63 16.17 -4.12
N GLU A 20 9.63 16.02 -2.80
CA GLU A 20 10.43 16.81 -1.88
C GLU A 20 11.11 15.95 -0.82
N ILE A 21 12.25 16.41 -0.32
CA ILE A 21 12.91 15.80 0.84
C ILE A 21 11.99 15.89 2.05
N ARG A 22 11.74 14.75 2.69
CA ARG A 22 10.97 14.65 3.95
C ARG A 22 11.91 14.74 5.14
N GLU A 23 12.88 13.86 5.18
CA GLU A 23 13.80 13.69 6.30
C GLU A 23 15.07 12.98 5.82
N TYR A 24 16.10 13.01 6.66
CA TYR A 24 17.29 12.24 6.43
C TYR A 24 17.87 11.71 7.74
N PHE A 25 18.59 10.61 7.63
CA PHE A 25 19.28 9.97 8.74
C PHE A 25 20.77 9.94 8.44
N ASP A 26 21.54 10.46 9.38
CA ASP A 26 22.98 10.57 9.28
C ASP A 26 23.63 9.51 10.17
N THR A 27 24.10 8.42 9.58
CA THR A 27 24.79 7.34 10.30
C THR A 27 26.29 7.57 10.27
N LYS A 28 27.10 6.68 10.84
CA LYS A 28 28.56 6.81 10.75
C LYS A 28 29.05 6.78 9.30
N ASP A 29 28.50 5.88 8.50
CA ASP A 29 29.07 5.51 7.19
C ASP A 29 28.26 6.07 6.01
N ILE A 30 26.95 6.29 6.20
CA ILE A 30 26.06 6.76 5.13
C ILE A 30 25.11 7.86 5.60
N VAL A 31 24.53 8.59 4.66
CA VAL A 31 23.35 9.43 4.90
C VAL A 31 22.23 8.94 4.01
N ILE A 32 21.07 8.66 4.61
CA ILE A 32 19.88 8.18 3.91
C ILE A 32 18.88 9.34 3.87
N VAL A 33 18.45 9.74 2.69
CA VAL A 33 17.49 10.83 2.49
C VAL A 33 16.19 10.28 1.92
N PHE A 34 15.12 10.39 2.71
CA PHE A 34 13.79 10.01 2.30
C PHE A 34 13.08 11.19 1.65
N TRP A 35 12.31 10.89 0.62
CA TRP A 35 11.51 11.84 -0.14
C TRP A 35 10.05 11.38 -0.16
N LYS A 36 9.15 12.32 -0.38
CA LYS A 36 7.70 12.09 -0.50
C LYS A 36 7.11 12.93 -1.62
N HIS A 37 5.95 12.53 -2.13
CA HIS A 37 5.21 13.36 -3.06
C HIS A 37 4.71 14.63 -2.35
N LYS A 38 4.67 15.76 -3.04
CA LYS A 38 4.26 17.06 -2.46
C LYS A 38 2.79 17.12 -2.08
N ILE A 39 1.95 16.36 -2.80
CA ILE A 39 0.47 16.46 -2.70
C ILE A 39 -0.15 15.20 -2.10
N TYR A 40 0.50 14.05 -2.26
CA TYR A 40 -0.06 12.77 -1.84
C TYR A 40 0.49 12.36 -0.50
N ASP A 41 -0.35 11.69 0.28
CA ASP A 41 0.09 11.06 1.51
C ASP A 41 1.10 9.95 1.22
N MET A 42 1.92 9.62 2.21
CA MET A 42 2.98 8.62 2.05
C MET A 42 2.50 7.21 1.79
N ASP A 43 1.27 6.90 2.17
CA ASP A 43 0.60 5.64 1.93
C ASP A 43 -0.39 5.74 0.77
N ASP A 44 -0.38 6.80 -0.04
CA ASP A 44 -1.23 6.94 -1.22
C ASP A 44 -0.49 6.46 -2.47
N GLU A 45 -0.97 5.37 -3.08
CA GLU A 45 -0.28 4.76 -4.22
C GLU A 45 -0.16 5.68 -5.44
N ARG A 46 -1.01 6.70 -5.57
CA ARG A 46 -0.94 7.67 -6.67
C ARG A 46 0.36 8.48 -6.60
N GLY A 47 0.93 8.60 -5.40
CA GLY A 47 2.24 9.21 -5.16
C GLY A 47 3.43 8.27 -5.36
N HIS A 48 3.23 6.99 -5.71
CA HIS A 48 4.29 5.99 -5.87
C HIS A 48 4.50 5.63 -7.35
N ILE A 49 5.27 6.44 -8.07
CA ILE A 49 5.50 6.26 -9.53
C ILE A 49 6.59 5.22 -9.85
N ILE A 50 7.59 5.05 -8.97
CA ILE A 50 8.72 4.13 -9.13
C ILE A 50 9.02 3.51 -7.75
N GLY A 51 9.38 2.23 -7.69
CA GLY A 51 9.67 1.50 -6.44
C GLY A 51 10.49 2.36 -5.48
N SER A 52 9.88 2.72 -4.35
CA SER A 52 10.41 3.73 -3.43
C SER A 52 11.76 3.29 -2.85
N GLY A 53 12.81 4.06 -3.13
CA GLY A 53 14.10 3.92 -2.47
C GLY A 53 14.65 5.31 -2.13
N PRO A 54 15.21 5.52 -0.93
CA PRO A 54 15.79 6.79 -0.55
C PRO A 54 16.98 7.14 -1.43
N VAL A 55 17.42 8.39 -1.38
CA VAL A 55 18.75 8.75 -1.88
C VAL A 55 19.77 8.40 -0.80
N VAL A 56 20.73 7.54 -1.15
CA VAL A 56 21.82 7.17 -0.23
C VAL A 56 23.08 7.91 -0.63
N TYR A 57 23.73 8.56 0.35
CA TYR A 57 25.04 9.17 0.21
C TYR A 57 26.07 8.37 1.01
N ASP A 58 27.04 7.78 0.32
CA ASP A 58 28.16 7.10 0.94
C ASP A 58 29.26 8.10 1.33
N LYS A 59 29.64 8.14 2.61
CA LYS A 59 30.67 9.06 3.09
C LYS A 59 32.08 8.65 2.70
N ALA A 60 32.34 7.36 2.48
CA ALA A 60 33.64 6.84 2.09
C ALA A 60 33.96 7.17 0.63
N THR A 61 33.04 6.84 -0.28
CA THR A 61 33.22 7.10 -1.73
C THR A 61 32.77 8.50 -2.16
N LYS A 62 31.94 9.17 -1.34
CA LYS A 62 31.29 10.47 -1.66
C LYS A 62 30.31 10.39 -2.83
N GLU A 63 29.75 9.21 -3.10
CA GLU A 63 28.76 8.99 -4.16
C GLU A 63 27.32 9.15 -3.65
N TYR A 64 26.43 9.61 -4.53
CA TYR A 64 24.97 9.62 -4.31
C TYR A 64 24.33 8.57 -5.21
N ARG A 65 23.37 7.81 -4.68
CA ARG A 65 22.60 6.82 -5.46
C ARG A 65 21.10 7.01 -5.21
N VAL A 66 20.34 7.03 -6.31
CA VAL A 66 18.89 7.24 -6.35
C VAL A 66 18.24 5.91 -6.77
N LEU A 67 17.29 5.39 -5.98
CA LEU A 67 16.57 4.13 -6.23
C LEU A 67 17.48 2.86 -6.21
N GLY A 68 16.93 1.71 -5.81
CA GLY A 68 17.64 0.41 -5.91
C GLY A 68 18.72 0.13 -4.85
N SER A 69 18.69 0.78 -3.68
CA SER A 69 19.66 0.59 -2.60
C SER A 69 19.51 -0.72 -1.82
N ARG A 70 18.97 -1.80 -2.39
CA ARG A 70 18.78 -3.08 -1.69
C ARG A 70 20.10 -3.69 -1.20
N GLU A 71 21.20 -3.36 -1.88
CA GLU A 71 22.57 -3.72 -1.49
C GLU A 71 23.08 -2.92 -0.27
N TRP A 72 22.39 -1.85 0.11
CA TRP A 72 22.74 -0.88 1.18
C TRP A 72 21.60 -0.69 2.19
N PHE A 73 20.50 -1.43 2.03
CA PHE A 73 19.36 -1.52 2.92
C PHE A 73 19.27 -2.98 3.32
N ASP A 74 20.24 -3.39 4.13
CA ASP A 74 20.18 -4.67 4.81
C ASP A 74 19.20 -4.60 5.98
N GLU A 75 19.01 -5.74 6.62
CA GLU A 75 18.09 -5.89 7.75
C GLU A 75 18.51 -5.01 8.94
N ASP A 76 19.82 -4.79 9.12
CA ASP A 76 20.37 -3.94 10.18
C ASP A 76 20.03 -2.46 9.97
N ILE A 77 20.08 -1.97 8.73
CA ILE A 77 19.62 -0.61 8.41
C ILE A 77 18.10 -0.50 8.53
N CYS A 78 17.35 -1.55 8.17
CA CYS A 78 15.89 -1.57 8.40
C CYS A 78 15.54 -1.48 9.89
N GLN A 79 16.32 -2.15 10.77
CA GLN A 79 16.14 -2.08 12.22
C GLN A 79 16.34 -0.67 12.78
N LEU A 80 17.19 0.16 12.18
CA LEU A 80 17.35 1.57 12.59
C LEU A 80 16.07 2.40 12.42
N PHE A 81 15.15 1.95 11.57
CA PHE A 81 13.87 2.59 11.28
C PHE A 81 12.68 1.82 11.86
N GLU A 82 12.95 0.84 12.73
CA GLU A 82 11.90 0.07 13.37
C GLU A 82 11.19 0.95 14.41
N THR A 83 9.91 1.21 14.16
CA THR A 83 9.04 1.95 15.07
C THR A 83 7.94 1.04 15.59
N ASP A 84 7.27 1.43 16.67
CA ASP A 84 6.08 0.70 17.15
C ASP A 84 5.00 0.61 16.06
N GLU A 85 4.87 1.63 15.21
CA GLU A 85 3.97 1.63 14.05
C GLU A 85 4.40 0.58 13.00
N THR A 86 5.71 0.46 12.73
CA THR A 86 6.25 -0.55 11.81
C THR A 86 5.98 -1.97 12.34
N LYS A 87 6.17 -2.19 13.64
CA LYS A 87 5.88 -3.48 14.31
C LYS A 87 4.41 -3.84 14.23
N GLU A 88 3.53 -2.86 14.46
CA GLU A 88 2.08 -3.07 14.34
C GLU A 88 1.70 -3.44 12.89
N LYS A 89 2.27 -2.76 11.89
CA LYS A 89 2.03 -3.10 10.47
C LYS A 89 2.48 -4.52 10.11
N ILE A 90 3.65 -4.95 10.61
CA ILE A 90 4.13 -6.33 10.40
C ILE A 90 3.14 -7.32 11.02
N LYS A 91 2.70 -7.08 12.25
CA LYS A 91 1.72 -7.94 12.92
C LYS A 91 0.38 -7.99 12.19
N ASP A 92 -0.13 -6.85 11.73
CA ASP A 92 -1.38 -6.79 10.96
C ASP A 92 -1.23 -7.57 9.64
N HIS A 93 -0.07 -7.48 8.98
CA HIS A 93 0.24 -8.24 7.77
C HIS A 93 0.34 -9.74 8.03
N GLU A 94 1.06 -10.17 9.07
CA GLU A 94 1.15 -11.57 9.49
C GLU A 94 -0.25 -12.15 9.76
N TYR A 95 -1.10 -11.38 10.46
CA TYR A 95 -2.49 -11.77 10.70
C TYR A 95 -3.29 -11.93 9.39
N LEU A 96 -3.16 -10.99 8.45
CA LEU A 96 -3.85 -11.08 7.16
C LEU A 96 -3.39 -12.30 6.35
N MET A 97 -2.09 -12.59 6.34
CA MET A 97 -1.55 -13.75 5.64
C MET A 97 -2.03 -15.06 6.27
N ASP A 98 -2.01 -15.16 7.59
CA ASP A 98 -2.55 -16.32 8.31
C ASP A 98 -4.07 -16.48 8.06
N LEU A 99 -4.84 -15.39 8.12
CA LEU A 99 -6.27 -15.40 7.80
C LEU A 99 -6.52 -15.82 6.34
N PHE A 100 -5.69 -15.37 5.41
CA PHE A 100 -5.78 -15.75 4.00
C PHE A 100 -5.48 -17.24 3.78
N GLU A 101 -4.49 -17.80 4.49
CA GLU A 101 -4.02 -19.19 4.34
C GLU A 101 -4.85 -20.23 5.09
N ASN A 102 -5.29 -19.88 6.31
CA ASN A 102 -5.86 -20.83 7.27
C ASN A 102 -7.33 -20.54 7.61
N ASN A 103 -7.86 -19.39 7.19
CA ASN A 103 -9.24 -18.95 7.43
C ASN A 103 -9.61 -18.80 8.91
N GLU A 104 -8.62 -18.73 9.81
CA GLU A 104 -8.83 -18.56 11.25
C GLU A 104 -9.04 -17.08 11.59
N GLU A 105 -10.31 -16.70 11.73
CA GLU A 105 -10.66 -15.31 12.04
C GLU A 105 -10.62 -15.04 13.55
N ASN A 106 -9.95 -13.94 13.93
CA ASN A 106 -10.15 -13.27 15.21
C ASN A 106 -11.08 -12.06 14.97
N PRO A 107 -12.38 -12.14 15.33
CA PRO A 107 -13.34 -11.09 14.98
C PRO A 107 -12.99 -9.71 15.55
N SER A 108 -12.40 -9.66 16.74
CA SER A 108 -12.03 -8.40 17.38
C SER A 108 -10.87 -7.72 16.64
N HIS A 109 -9.88 -8.50 16.22
CA HIS A 109 -8.73 -7.98 15.48
C HIS A 109 -9.10 -7.63 14.03
N SER A 110 -9.89 -8.46 13.36
CA SER A 110 -10.44 -8.18 12.03
C SER A 110 -11.25 -6.89 11.99
N HIS A 111 -12.11 -6.66 12.99
CA HIS A 111 -12.87 -5.41 13.10
C HIS A 111 -11.95 -4.20 13.28
N LEU A 112 -10.97 -4.26 14.20
CA LEU A 112 -10.01 -3.18 14.44
C LEU A 112 -9.23 -2.83 13.16
N LEU A 113 -8.71 -3.84 12.46
CA LEU A 113 -7.95 -3.65 11.23
C LEU A 113 -8.82 -3.08 10.10
N THR A 114 -10.07 -3.54 9.99
CA THR A 114 -11.06 -2.99 9.05
C THR A 114 -11.31 -1.50 9.30
N GLU A 115 -11.52 -1.09 10.56
CA GLU A 115 -11.68 0.35 10.90
C GLU A 115 -10.41 1.16 10.62
N LYS A 116 -9.23 0.59 10.88
CA LYS A 116 -7.93 1.21 10.59
C LYS A 116 -7.77 1.49 9.09
N ILE A 117 -8.07 0.49 8.25
CA ILE A 117 -8.04 0.63 6.79
C ILE A 117 -9.05 1.69 6.32
N LYS A 118 -10.30 1.63 6.80
CA LYS A 118 -11.33 2.64 6.50
C LYS A 118 -10.87 4.06 6.84
N LYS A 119 -10.28 4.26 8.03
CA LYS A 119 -9.76 5.56 8.44
C LYS A 119 -8.67 6.09 7.49
N ASN A 120 -7.78 5.21 7.02
CA ASN A 120 -6.73 5.57 6.07
C ASN A 120 -7.31 5.95 4.70
N ILE A 121 -8.26 5.16 4.18
CA ILE A 121 -9.02 5.48 2.96
C ILE A 121 -9.65 6.87 3.06
N LEU A 122 -10.36 7.13 4.16
CA LEU A 122 -11.08 8.39 4.38
C LEU A 122 -10.15 9.60 4.46
N ARG A 123 -8.96 9.44 5.07
CA ARG A 123 -7.95 10.50 5.16
C ARG A 123 -7.42 10.90 3.79
N ARG A 124 -7.03 9.93 2.96
CA ARG A 124 -6.44 10.17 1.63
C ARG A 124 -7.49 10.35 0.51
N ASN A 125 -8.76 10.11 0.84
CA ASN A 125 -9.90 10.17 -0.07
C ASN A 125 -9.70 9.31 -1.34
N TYR A 126 -9.08 8.14 -1.16
CA TYR A 126 -8.73 7.23 -2.25
C TYR A 126 -8.54 5.81 -1.71
N ILE A 127 -8.82 4.77 -2.49
CA ILE A 127 -8.65 3.36 -2.11
C ILE A 127 -7.46 2.78 -2.87
N ASN A 128 -6.36 2.43 -2.18
CA ASN A 128 -5.24 1.74 -2.82
C ASN A 128 -5.61 0.29 -3.13
N THR A 129 -4.81 -0.32 -3.99
CA THR A 129 -4.95 -1.72 -4.39
C THR A 129 -4.79 -2.61 -3.17
N ASP A 130 -3.83 -2.28 -2.31
CA ASP A 130 -3.58 -3.01 -1.05
C ASP A 130 -4.77 -2.93 -0.09
N ASP A 131 -5.53 -1.83 -0.05
CA ASP A 131 -6.73 -1.79 0.80
C ASP A 131 -7.83 -2.68 0.24
N VAL A 132 -8.03 -2.68 -1.08
CA VAL A 132 -8.98 -3.61 -1.73
C VAL A 132 -8.58 -5.04 -1.40
N ASP A 133 -7.29 -5.34 -1.45
CA ASP A 133 -6.78 -6.67 -1.16
C ASP A 133 -7.00 -7.08 0.30
N CYS A 134 -6.54 -6.26 1.24
CA CYS A 134 -6.69 -6.50 2.67
C CYS A 134 -8.16 -6.62 3.07
N LEU A 135 -9.04 -5.74 2.55
CA LEU A 135 -10.48 -5.82 2.82
C LEU A 135 -11.11 -7.05 2.18
N SER A 136 -10.63 -7.49 1.01
CA SER A 136 -11.10 -8.74 0.40
C SER A 136 -10.72 -9.95 1.26
N ILE A 137 -9.53 -9.95 1.86
CA ILE A 137 -9.14 -10.98 2.83
C ILE A 137 -10.01 -10.87 4.09
N LEU A 138 -10.18 -9.68 4.67
CA LEU A 138 -10.96 -9.52 5.92
C LEU A 138 -12.44 -9.92 5.76
N THR A 139 -13.00 -9.74 4.57
CA THR A 139 -14.41 -10.05 4.30
C THR A 139 -14.66 -11.50 3.87
N GLY A 140 -13.59 -12.23 3.53
CA GLY A 140 -13.67 -13.60 2.99
C GLY A 140 -13.75 -13.69 1.48
N VAL A 141 -13.74 -12.56 0.77
CA VAL A 141 -13.80 -12.51 -0.69
C VAL A 141 -12.52 -13.09 -1.30
N ARG A 142 -11.38 -12.91 -0.61
CA ARG A 142 -10.08 -13.50 -0.96
C ARG A 142 -9.64 -14.51 0.10
N ARG A 143 -9.49 -15.77 -0.32
CA ARG A 143 -9.07 -16.91 0.51
C ARG A 143 -8.12 -17.80 -0.29
N MET A 144 -7.19 -18.47 0.39
CA MET A 144 -6.31 -19.46 -0.24
C MET A 144 -7.01 -20.82 -0.25
N ASP A 145 -8.03 -21.00 -1.10
CA ASP A 145 -8.65 -22.32 -1.26
C ASP A 145 -7.65 -23.29 -1.90
N LYS A 146 -7.33 -24.37 -1.19
CA LYS A 146 -6.42 -25.43 -1.66
C LYS A 146 -7.08 -26.40 -2.65
N GLU A 147 -8.41 -26.38 -2.78
CA GLU A 147 -9.16 -27.41 -3.53
C GLU A 147 -10.19 -26.90 -4.54
N VAL A 148 -10.48 -25.59 -4.62
CA VAL A 148 -11.52 -25.11 -5.52
C VAL A 148 -11.03 -23.90 -6.29
N ASP A 149 -11.41 -23.88 -7.56
CA ASP A 149 -11.27 -22.85 -8.59
C ASP A 149 -11.96 -21.52 -8.21
N ASN A 150 -11.93 -21.14 -6.93
CA ASN A 150 -12.41 -19.88 -6.36
C ASN A 150 -11.39 -18.79 -6.70
N ARG A 151 -11.46 -18.35 -7.95
CA ARG A 151 -10.61 -17.33 -8.54
C ARG A 151 -10.97 -15.96 -7.97
N PHE A 152 -10.42 -15.65 -6.80
CA PHE A 152 -10.22 -14.25 -6.48
C PHE A 152 -9.22 -13.69 -7.50
N ASP A 153 -9.72 -12.82 -8.37
CA ASP A 153 -8.88 -12.04 -9.27
C ASP A 153 -9.25 -10.56 -9.13
N LEU A 154 -8.23 -9.71 -9.09
CA LEU A 154 -8.36 -8.28 -9.36
C LEU A 154 -8.14 -8.08 -10.85
N ILE A 155 -9.21 -8.09 -11.63
CA ILE A 155 -9.12 -8.00 -13.09
C ILE A 155 -9.16 -6.55 -13.57
N ARG A 156 -8.36 -6.25 -14.59
CA ARG A 156 -8.46 -5.00 -15.34
C ARG A 156 -9.41 -5.21 -16.51
N LYS A 157 -10.40 -4.31 -16.61
CA LYS A 157 -11.34 -4.28 -17.74
C LYS A 157 -11.10 -3.01 -18.56
N PRO A 158 -11.00 -3.08 -19.89
CA PRO A 158 -10.68 -1.91 -20.73
C PRO A 158 -11.68 -0.76 -20.60
N GLU A 159 -12.93 -1.05 -20.22
CA GLU A 159 -13.98 -0.03 -20.06
C GLU A 159 -13.79 0.84 -18.81
N TRP A 160 -12.92 0.43 -17.88
CA TRP A 160 -12.73 1.07 -16.59
C TRP A 160 -11.28 1.50 -16.38
N ASN A 161 -11.07 2.75 -15.96
CA ASN A 161 -9.75 3.22 -15.57
C ASN A 161 -9.29 2.47 -14.30
N SER A 162 -8.16 1.75 -14.38
CA SER A 162 -7.61 0.99 -13.24
C SER A 162 -7.14 1.85 -12.07
N THR A 163 -6.89 3.14 -12.29
CA THR A 163 -6.60 4.09 -11.22
C THR A 163 -7.87 4.40 -10.42
N ASP A 164 -9.02 4.51 -11.09
CA ASP A 164 -10.26 4.95 -10.46
C ASP A 164 -11.17 3.77 -10.07
N HIS A 165 -10.91 2.58 -10.62
CA HIS A 165 -11.77 1.42 -10.49
C HIS A 165 -10.98 0.14 -10.30
N CYS A 166 -11.58 -0.81 -9.58
CA CYS A 166 -11.10 -2.17 -9.45
C CYS A 166 -12.26 -3.14 -9.66
N VAL A 167 -12.04 -4.26 -10.36
CA VAL A 167 -13.04 -5.33 -10.48
C VAL A 167 -12.57 -6.50 -9.65
N VAL A 168 -13.35 -6.82 -8.62
CA VAL A 168 -13.17 -7.99 -7.77
C VAL A 168 -14.03 -9.13 -8.30
N VAL A 169 -13.42 -10.29 -8.53
CA VAL A 169 -14.12 -11.51 -8.93
C VAL A 169 -14.23 -12.45 -7.74
N SER A 170 -15.45 -12.88 -7.40
CA SER A 170 -15.74 -13.87 -6.35
C SER A 170 -17.17 -14.40 -6.49
N ASP A 171 -17.34 -15.70 -6.31
CA ASP A 171 -18.64 -16.38 -6.29
C ASP A 171 -19.30 -16.40 -4.90
N ASP A 172 -18.56 -16.10 -3.83
CA ASP A 172 -19.09 -15.96 -2.47
C ASP A 172 -19.91 -14.67 -2.31
N GLN A 173 -21.23 -14.81 -2.43
CA GLN A 173 -22.16 -13.69 -2.29
C GLN A 173 -22.17 -13.08 -0.88
N VAL A 174 -21.97 -13.89 0.15
CA VAL A 174 -21.99 -13.41 1.54
C VAL A 174 -20.76 -12.55 1.80
N ALA A 175 -19.59 -13.00 1.35
CA ALA A 175 -18.36 -12.23 1.44
C ALA A 175 -18.43 -10.94 0.62
N LYS A 176 -18.95 -10.98 -0.61
CA LYS A 176 -19.13 -9.77 -1.43
C LYS A 176 -20.07 -8.76 -0.78
N GLU A 177 -21.17 -9.18 -0.15
CA GLU A 177 -22.07 -8.25 0.54
C GLU A 177 -21.37 -7.57 1.72
N LYS A 178 -20.51 -8.29 2.47
CA LYS A 178 -19.67 -7.68 3.50
C LYS A 178 -18.74 -6.61 2.91
N LEU A 179 -18.08 -6.90 1.79
CA LEU A 179 -17.20 -5.93 1.11
C LEU A 179 -17.97 -4.71 0.60
N ILE A 180 -19.14 -4.93 0.00
CA ILE A 180 -20.05 -3.86 -0.42
C ILE A 180 -20.46 -2.96 0.76
N ASN A 181 -20.77 -3.55 1.91
CA ASN A 181 -21.16 -2.78 3.09
C ASN A 181 -20.04 -1.88 3.58
N ILE A 182 -18.78 -2.33 3.50
CA ILE A 182 -17.63 -1.48 3.77
C ILE A 182 -17.63 -0.27 2.82
N TRP A 183 -17.78 -0.48 1.51
CA TRP A 183 -17.84 0.61 0.52
C TRP A 183 -18.98 1.60 0.79
N LYS A 184 -20.17 1.10 1.16
CA LYS A 184 -21.30 1.94 1.58
C LYS A 184 -20.96 2.78 2.81
N GLU A 185 -20.36 2.17 3.83
CA GLU A 185 -19.99 2.85 5.09
C GLU A 185 -18.98 3.99 4.86
N ILE A 186 -18.00 3.78 3.98
CA ILE A 186 -17.04 4.83 3.61
C ILE A 186 -17.54 5.74 2.49
N ASN A 187 -18.78 5.60 2.02
CA ASN A 187 -19.38 6.43 0.97
C ASN A 187 -18.53 6.47 -0.32
N PHE A 188 -18.22 5.28 -0.86
CA PHE A 188 -17.64 5.10 -2.20
C PHE A 188 -18.62 4.30 -3.06
N GLU A 189 -18.63 4.58 -4.36
CA GLU A 189 -19.52 3.89 -5.29
C GLU A 189 -19.09 2.44 -5.55
N TYR A 190 -20.06 1.60 -5.89
CA TYR A 190 -19.84 0.24 -6.36
C TYR A 190 -20.91 -0.12 -7.38
N LYS A 191 -20.62 -1.10 -8.26
CA LYS A 191 -21.59 -1.67 -9.20
C LYS A 191 -21.44 -3.18 -9.26
N ILE A 192 -22.55 -3.89 -9.14
CA ILE A 192 -22.60 -5.34 -9.39
C ILE A 192 -22.62 -5.51 -10.91
N LEU A 193 -21.56 -6.06 -11.49
CA LEU A 193 -21.45 -6.27 -12.94
C LEU A 193 -22.07 -7.61 -13.34
N SER A 194 -21.94 -8.63 -12.49
CA SER A 194 -22.50 -9.96 -12.69
C SER A 194 -22.66 -10.70 -11.35
N GLU A 195 -23.10 -11.96 -11.40
CA GLU A 195 -23.13 -12.83 -10.21
C GLU A 195 -21.74 -13.04 -9.59
N THR A 196 -20.64 -12.86 -10.33
CA THR A 196 -19.28 -13.07 -9.80
C THR A 196 -18.44 -11.80 -9.78
N GLU A 197 -18.83 -10.74 -10.48
CA GLU A 197 -18.01 -9.55 -10.65
C GLU A 197 -18.59 -8.34 -9.92
N LEU A 198 -17.77 -7.72 -9.09
CA LEU A 198 -18.06 -6.50 -8.36
C LEU A 198 -17.08 -5.40 -8.78
N LEU A 199 -17.60 -4.31 -9.36
CA LEU A 199 -16.85 -3.10 -9.62
C LEU A 199 -16.84 -2.22 -8.37
N LEU A 200 -15.65 -1.86 -7.91
CA LEU A 200 -15.41 -0.99 -6.77
C LEU A 200 -14.76 0.31 -7.24
N PHE A 201 -15.35 1.45 -6.89
CA PHE A 201 -14.76 2.75 -7.18
C PHE A 201 -13.71 3.07 -6.11
N ARG A 202 -12.61 3.67 -6.55
CA ARG A 202 -11.43 3.95 -5.75
C ARG A 202 -11.28 5.44 -5.45
N THR A 203 -12.06 6.27 -6.13
CA THR A 203 -12.22 7.71 -5.92
C THR A 203 -13.67 8.00 -5.55
N ARG A 204 -13.89 9.16 -4.92
CA ARG A 204 -15.22 9.74 -4.79
C ARG A 204 -15.45 10.72 -5.92
N ASP A 205 -16.67 10.72 -6.46
CA ASP A 205 -17.17 11.81 -7.32
C ASP A 205 -17.56 13.04 -6.47
#